data_AF-A0A7Y3K474-F1
#
_entry.id   AF-A0A7Y3K474-F1
#
_cell.length_a   1.000
_cell.length_b   1.000
_cell.length_c   1.000
_cell.angle_alpha   90.00
_cell.angle_beta   90.00
_cell.angle_gamma   90.00
#
_symmetry.space_group_name_H-M   'P 1'
#
loop_
_entity.id
_entity.type
_entity.pdbx_description
1 polymer ?
#
loop_
_entity_poly.entity_id
_entity_poly.type
_entity_poly.pdbx_seq_one_letter_code
_entity_poly.pdbx_strand_id
1 'polypeptide(L)'
;MKKTNGWIMTSAIVLAIALSMAVHRANGSSLQKVSLAQTGQHVAITIKMGGLISLKNVRLQILFHVAHAAGYTGAAGGPYSVMVEDSVVYAHHGSSAAWRWRKIGAASTIRKESIVTVKLSSHLVLGASKAAPVRILVRLLDADWNLIATATATGHIVADVPQPKGTAAPVRVRPIPMTTTTRQRLAAAKSYYCYYGSGQVHALSHYDVVILHAPQMSPGDVRTLNDQGVVTLGYLCMGETSRLLHGDRKGPGGYASWYFSTQTPGQPDKNGQWDSYYANCGDAAWRALCVRRAANLIKEGGFAGLFLDCVNTYEIYPHSGARLGAIKLVTELRHKFPNVPIVLNQGFKILPQVAPLIDGVMLESFTLTWRSSGSDAARKYVLQNRSTLNWSRRLVKKRLDPICRTYHLKLFALDYAMPKQLNRIETAENRAVTLGCLDAIAPVALDKVYNVQTVGRFEKKWLLPLR
;
A
#
# COMPACT_ATOMS: atom_id res chain seq x y z
N MET A 1 -55.78 -25.31 -57.56
CA MET A 1 -56.19 -26.51 -58.35
C MET A 1 -54.98 -27.45 -58.39
N LYS A 2 -55.03 -28.65 -57.76
CA LYS A 2 -53.89 -29.63 -57.66
C LYS A 2 -52.67 -29.06 -56.89
N LYS A 3 -51.65 -29.75 -56.34
CA LYS A 3 -51.30 -31.14 -55.93
C LYS A 3 -50.02 -30.97 -55.04
N THR A 4 -49.61 -31.75 -54.02
CA THR A 4 -50.20 -32.89 -53.26
C THR A 4 -49.46 -33.09 -51.91
N ASN A 5 -50.09 -33.84 -51.01
CA ASN A 5 -49.57 -34.67 -49.88
C ASN A 5 -48.11 -35.21 -50.03
N GLY A 6 -47.37 -35.54 -48.96
CA GLY A 6 -47.67 -35.51 -47.51
C GLY A 6 -46.79 -36.48 -46.67
N TRP A 7 -47.19 -36.75 -45.42
CA TRP A 7 -46.78 -37.87 -44.51
C TRP A 7 -45.32 -37.85 -43.98
N ILE A 8 -45.07 -37.68 -42.67
CA ILE A 8 -45.20 -38.58 -41.48
C ILE A 8 -43.90 -39.35 -41.15
N MET A 9 -43.60 -39.44 -39.85
CA MET A 9 -42.41 -40.03 -39.21
C MET A 9 -42.12 -41.50 -39.61
N THR A 10 -40.84 -41.91 -39.64
CA THR A 10 -40.23 -42.75 -38.56
C THR A 10 -38.74 -43.09 -38.79
N SER A 11 -38.03 -43.26 -37.66
CA SER A 11 -36.88 -44.15 -37.41
C SER A 11 -35.57 -44.09 -38.22
N ALA A 12 -34.54 -43.55 -37.55
CA ALA A 12 -33.17 -44.07 -37.41
C ALA A 12 -32.34 -44.53 -38.64
N ILE A 13 -31.22 -43.84 -38.90
CA ILE A 13 -29.89 -44.45 -39.09
C ILE A 13 -28.77 -43.41 -38.82
N VAL A 14 -27.62 -43.95 -38.41
CA VAL A 14 -26.40 -43.31 -37.89
C VAL A 14 -25.63 -42.44 -38.91
N LEU A 15 -24.84 -41.49 -38.38
CA LEU A 15 -23.62 -40.85 -38.93
C LEU A 15 -23.70 -39.47 -39.66
N ALA A 16 -23.02 -38.51 -39.02
CA ALA A 16 -22.20 -37.44 -39.60
C ALA A 16 -22.74 -36.53 -40.74
N ILE A 17 -23.17 -35.32 -40.37
CA ILE A 17 -22.61 -34.09 -40.94
C ILE A 17 -22.25 -33.11 -39.81
N ALA A 18 -20.99 -33.16 -39.38
CA ALA A 18 -20.37 -32.08 -38.64
C ALA A 18 -19.44 -31.31 -39.60
N LEU A 19 -19.92 -30.20 -40.14
CA LEU A 19 -19.08 -29.21 -40.84
C LEU A 19 -18.96 -27.99 -39.91
N SER A 20 -17.91 -27.91 -39.11
CA SER A 20 -16.64 -27.30 -39.51
C SER A 20 -16.76 -25.81 -39.85
N MET A 21 -17.17 -24.99 -38.87
CA MET A 21 -16.45 -23.73 -38.71
C MET A 21 -15.05 -24.08 -38.20
N ALA A 22 -14.07 -23.95 -39.09
CA ALA A 22 -12.70 -24.35 -38.81
C ALA A 22 -12.11 -23.53 -37.66
N VAL A 23 -12.05 -24.14 -36.47
CA VAL A 23 -11.01 -23.79 -35.50
C VAL A 23 -9.70 -23.96 -36.23
N HIS A 24 -9.03 -22.85 -36.53
CA HIS A 24 -7.67 -22.85 -37.02
C HIS A 24 -6.77 -23.40 -35.90
N ARG A 25 -6.69 -24.74 -35.82
CA ARG A 25 -5.58 -25.44 -35.17
C ARG A 25 -4.34 -25.15 -36.01
N ALA A 26 -3.75 -23.99 -35.77
CA ALA A 26 -2.42 -23.69 -36.24
C ALA A 26 -1.48 -24.72 -35.59
N ASN A 27 -1.09 -25.73 -36.36
CA ASN A 27 0.00 -26.66 -36.03
C ASN A 27 1.35 -25.93 -36.15
N GLY A 28 1.50 -24.87 -35.36
CA GLY A 28 2.70 -24.09 -35.15
C GLY A 28 2.66 -23.60 -33.71
N SER A 29 3.71 -23.88 -32.94
CA SER A 29 3.74 -23.69 -31.49
C SER A 29 3.33 -22.28 -31.06
N SER A 30 2.13 -22.18 -30.48
CA SER A 30 1.54 -20.92 -29.99
C SER A 30 2.38 -20.27 -28.89
N LEU A 31 3.13 -21.08 -28.13
CA LEU A 31 4.24 -20.67 -27.27
C LEU A 31 5.55 -21.17 -27.91
N GLN A 32 6.31 -20.27 -28.54
CA GLN A 32 7.57 -20.62 -29.21
C GLN A 32 8.75 -20.72 -28.24
N LYS A 33 8.81 -19.84 -27.23
CA LYS A 33 9.90 -19.80 -26.26
C LYS A 33 9.43 -19.20 -24.95
N VAL A 34 9.76 -19.85 -23.84
CA VAL A 34 9.67 -19.26 -22.49
C VAL A 34 11.07 -19.24 -21.90
N SER A 35 11.45 -18.13 -21.29
CA SER A 35 12.71 -18.00 -20.54
C SER A 35 12.48 -17.32 -19.21
N LEU A 36 13.11 -17.84 -18.16
CA LEU A 36 13.15 -17.28 -16.82
C LEU A 36 14.53 -16.62 -16.62
N ALA A 37 14.55 -15.34 -16.26
CA ALA A 37 15.78 -14.60 -15.95
C ALA A 37 15.61 -13.78 -14.68
N GLN A 38 16.71 -13.50 -13.97
CA GLN A 38 16.72 -12.59 -12.82
C GLN A 38 17.61 -11.38 -13.10
N THR A 39 17.22 -10.22 -12.60
CA THR A 39 18.02 -8.99 -12.64
C THR A 39 17.82 -8.25 -11.33
N GLY A 40 18.82 -8.31 -10.44
CA GLY A 40 18.69 -7.88 -9.04
C GLY A 40 17.52 -8.56 -8.34
N GLN A 41 16.68 -7.79 -7.66
CA GLN A 41 15.49 -8.27 -6.95
C GLN A 41 14.30 -8.67 -7.85
N HIS A 42 14.41 -8.57 -9.18
CA HIS A 42 13.30 -8.88 -10.09
C HIS A 42 13.53 -10.14 -10.92
N VAL A 43 12.51 -11.00 -10.93
CA VAL A 43 12.36 -12.14 -11.82
C VAL A 43 11.58 -11.68 -13.05
N ALA A 44 12.07 -12.00 -14.24
CA ALA A 44 11.42 -11.74 -15.51
C ALA A 44 11.14 -13.07 -16.22
N ILE A 45 9.88 -13.28 -16.58
CA ILE A 45 9.43 -14.36 -17.46
C ILE A 45 9.14 -13.72 -18.82
N THR A 46 9.94 -14.09 -19.82
CA THR A 46 9.73 -13.67 -21.21
C THR A 46 9.10 -14.81 -21.99
N ILE A 47 7.94 -14.55 -22.58
CA ILE A 47 7.13 -15.49 -23.34
C ILE A 47 7.06 -14.97 -24.77
N LYS A 48 7.63 -15.71 -25.72
CA LYS A 48 7.45 -15.45 -27.16
C LYS A 48 6.36 -16.37 -27.70
N MET A 49 5.33 -15.77 -28.28
CA MET A 49 4.22 -16.47 -28.91
C MET A 49 4.45 -16.66 -30.42
N GLY A 50 3.79 -17.67 -31.00
CA GLY A 50 3.79 -17.94 -32.44
C GLY A 50 2.43 -17.65 -33.08
N GLY A 51 2.45 -17.16 -34.33
CA GLY A 51 1.26 -16.96 -35.14
C GLY A 51 0.42 -15.71 -34.81
N LEU A 52 -0.72 -15.58 -35.50
CA LEU A 52 -1.69 -14.47 -35.41
C LEU A 52 -2.57 -14.53 -34.14
N ILE A 53 -1.98 -14.83 -32.98
CA ILE A 53 -2.71 -14.84 -31.71
C ILE A 53 -2.88 -13.41 -31.22
N SER A 54 -4.12 -12.90 -31.26
CA SER A 54 -4.44 -11.59 -30.70
C SER A 54 -4.21 -11.57 -29.18
N LEU A 55 -3.18 -10.82 -28.77
CA LEU A 55 -2.85 -10.55 -27.36
C LEU A 55 -4.01 -9.98 -26.52
N LYS A 56 -5.09 -9.50 -27.15
CA LYS A 56 -6.26 -8.96 -26.44
C LYS A 56 -7.18 -10.05 -25.87
N ASN A 57 -7.18 -11.25 -26.45
CA ASN A 57 -8.19 -12.28 -26.17
C ASN A 57 -7.61 -13.53 -25.47
N VAL A 58 -6.38 -13.44 -24.93
CA VAL A 58 -5.69 -14.56 -24.26
C VAL A 58 -5.19 -14.19 -22.86
N ARG A 59 -5.48 -15.06 -21.91
CA ARG A 59 -5.04 -15.00 -20.51
C ARG A 59 -3.73 -15.78 -20.33
N LEU A 60 -2.96 -15.38 -19.32
CA LEU A 60 -1.70 -16.03 -18.95
C LEU A 60 -1.73 -16.37 -17.46
N GLN A 61 -1.59 -17.66 -17.17
CA GLN A 61 -1.39 -18.21 -15.83
C GLN A 61 0.05 -18.76 -15.75
N ILE A 62 0.83 -18.34 -14.77
CA ILE A 62 2.20 -18.82 -14.55
C ILE A 62 2.29 -19.45 -13.17
N LEU A 63 2.57 -20.75 -13.12
CA LEU A 63 2.70 -21.54 -11.89
C LEU A 63 4.20 -21.80 -11.61
N PHE A 64 4.64 -21.60 -10.38
CA PHE A 64 6.03 -21.73 -9.94
C PHE A 64 6.19 -22.93 -9.02
N HIS A 65 6.97 -23.91 -9.46
CA HIS A 65 7.51 -24.97 -8.61
C HIS A 65 8.86 -24.49 -8.07
N VAL A 66 8.89 -24.18 -6.77
CA VAL A 66 10.11 -23.82 -6.04
C VAL A 66 10.62 -25.07 -5.36
N ALA A 67 11.91 -25.40 -5.53
CA ALA A 67 12.48 -26.60 -4.94
C ALA A 67 12.22 -26.66 -3.42
N HIS A 68 11.84 -27.85 -2.93
CA HIS A 68 11.49 -28.13 -1.54
C HIS A 68 10.25 -27.39 -0.97
N ALA A 69 9.54 -26.59 -1.77
CA ALA A 69 8.28 -25.98 -1.35
C ALA A 69 7.10 -26.93 -1.56
N ALA A 70 6.23 -27.04 -0.54
CA ALA A 70 4.90 -27.61 -0.71
C ALA A 70 4.02 -26.70 -1.58
N GLY A 71 3.01 -27.28 -2.24
CA GLY A 71 2.13 -26.53 -3.13
C GLY A 71 1.12 -27.39 -3.87
N TYR A 72 0.43 -26.78 -4.83
CA TYR A 72 -0.61 -27.40 -5.63
C TYR A 72 -0.08 -28.51 -6.56
N THR A 73 -0.60 -29.73 -6.46
CA THR A 73 -0.16 -30.90 -7.25
C THR A 73 -1.11 -31.28 -8.39
N GLY A 74 -2.32 -30.71 -8.47
CA GLY A 74 -3.31 -31.02 -9.53
C GLY A 74 -3.00 -30.38 -10.90
N ALA A 75 -1.72 -30.19 -11.22
CA ALA A 75 -1.23 -29.79 -12.53
C ALA A 75 0.07 -30.54 -12.82
N ALA A 76 0.23 -31.02 -14.06
CA ALA A 76 1.36 -31.84 -14.47
C ALA A 76 2.69 -31.10 -14.21
N GLY A 77 3.56 -31.69 -13.40
CA GLY A 77 4.81 -31.08 -12.97
C GLY A 77 4.73 -30.18 -11.74
N GLY A 78 3.71 -30.30 -10.88
CA GLY A 78 3.74 -29.71 -9.53
C GLY A 78 4.82 -30.33 -8.62
N PRO A 79 4.83 -30.00 -7.31
CA PRO A 79 3.94 -29.05 -6.62
C PRO A 79 4.21 -27.59 -6.99
N TYR A 80 3.17 -26.77 -7.08
CA TYR A 80 3.27 -25.34 -7.39
C TYR A 80 2.94 -24.47 -6.17
N SER A 81 3.92 -23.74 -5.66
CA SER A 81 3.80 -22.93 -4.44
C SER A 81 3.31 -21.49 -4.71
N VAL A 82 3.58 -20.95 -5.89
CA VAL A 82 3.22 -19.58 -6.29
C VAL A 82 2.56 -19.58 -7.68
N MET A 83 1.60 -18.68 -7.89
CA MET A 83 0.87 -18.48 -9.14
C MET A 83 0.81 -16.99 -9.52
N VAL A 84 0.82 -16.68 -10.81
CA VAL A 84 0.56 -15.34 -11.36
C VAL A 84 -0.56 -15.40 -12.38
N GLU A 85 -1.57 -14.55 -12.22
CA GLU A 85 -2.71 -14.38 -13.15
C GLU A 85 -3.06 -12.89 -13.23
N ASP A 86 -3.33 -12.38 -14.44
CA ASP A 86 -3.81 -11.00 -14.67
C ASP A 86 -3.07 -9.91 -13.85
N SER A 87 -1.75 -10.06 -13.72
CA SER A 87 -0.83 -9.18 -12.96
C SER A 87 -0.91 -9.25 -11.43
N VAL A 88 -1.61 -10.24 -10.87
CA VAL A 88 -1.68 -10.55 -9.42
C VAL A 88 -0.82 -11.78 -9.11
N VAL A 89 -0.12 -11.76 -7.97
CA VAL A 89 0.68 -12.91 -7.49
C VAL A 89 -0.01 -13.55 -6.28
N TYR A 90 -0.08 -14.88 -6.27
CA TYR A 90 -0.73 -15.68 -5.25
C TYR A 90 0.21 -16.76 -4.70
N ALA A 91 0.08 -17.09 -3.41
CA ALA A 91 0.68 -18.28 -2.80
C ALA A 91 -0.38 -19.37 -2.63
N HIS A 92 0.01 -20.63 -2.80
CA HIS A 92 -0.82 -21.79 -2.47
C HIS A 92 -1.01 -21.90 -0.95
N HIS A 93 -2.15 -22.43 -0.49
CA HIS A 93 -2.40 -22.74 0.91
C HIS A 93 -3.41 -23.87 1.08
N GLY A 94 -3.31 -24.62 2.19
CA GLY A 94 -4.14 -25.81 2.43
C GLY A 94 -3.55 -27.07 1.78
N SER A 95 -4.38 -28.08 1.54
CA SER A 95 -3.95 -29.37 0.98
C SER A 95 -3.46 -29.24 -0.47
N SER A 96 -2.46 -30.02 -0.85
CA SER A 96 -1.82 -30.00 -2.17
C SER A 96 -2.79 -30.27 -3.34
N ALA A 97 -3.85 -31.05 -3.11
CA ALA A 97 -4.89 -31.30 -4.10
C ALA A 97 -5.88 -30.12 -4.29
N ALA A 98 -5.96 -29.17 -3.36
CA ALA A 98 -6.96 -28.11 -3.38
C ALA A 98 -6.49 -26.87 -4.17
N TRP A 99 -7.36 -26.36 -5.05
CA TRP A 99 -7.16 -25.09 -5.75
C TRP A 99 -7.42 -23.89 -4.81
N ARG A 100 -6.47 -23.64 -3.90
CA ARG A 100 -6.58 -22.60 -2.86
C ARG A 100 -5.40 -21.65 -2.94
N TRP A 101 -5.68 -20.41 -3.33
CA TRP A 101 -4.69 -19.39 -3.64
C TRP A 101 -4.97 -18.11 -2.85
N ARG A 102 -3.96 -17.55 -2.19
CA ARG A 102 -4.04 -16.30 -1.41
C ARG A 102 -3.18 -15.24 -2.08
N LYS A 103 -3.74 -14.06 -2.37
CA LYS A 103 -2.99 -12.93 -2.94
C LYS A 103 -1.83 -12.54 -2.02
N ILE A 104 -0.61 -12.44 -2.56
CA ILE A 104 0.61 -12.04 -1.86
C ILE A 104 1.33 -10.85 -2.49
N GLY A 105 0.95 -10.43 -3.71
CA GLY A 105 1.57 -9.30 -4.37
C GLY A 105 1.03 -9.03 -5.76
N ALA A 106 1.82 -8.30 -6.56
CA ALA A 106 1.53 -7.97 -7.94
C ALA A 106 2.76 -8.19 -8.83
N ALA A 107 2.51 -8.47 -10.10
CA ALA A 107 3.50 -8.53 -11.17
C ALA A 107 3.21 -7.39 -12.16
N SER A 108 4.21 -6.90 -12.88
CA SER A 108 4.00 -6.02 -14.04
C SER A 108 4.02 -6.85 -15.31
N THR A 109 2.94 -6.81 -16.10
CA THR A 109 2.86 -7.48 -17.40
C THR A 109 3.03 -6.46 -18.52
N ILE A 110 4.05 -6.64 -19.37
CA ILE A 110 4.27 -5.83 -20.57
C ILE A 110 3.99 -6.72 -21.78
N ARG A 111 3.07 -6.31 -22.65
CA ARG A 111 2.72 -7.01 -23.89
C ARG A 111 3.19 -6.15 -25.09
N LYS A 112 4.07 -6.68 -25.94
CA LYS A 112 4.54 -6.01 -27.17
C LYS A 112 4.61 -7.03 -28.31
N GLU A 113 3.83 -6.80 -29.37
CA GLU A 113 3.81 -7.63 -30.59
C GLU A 113 3.56 -9.13 -30.29
N SER A 114 4.57 -9.99 -30.45
CA SER A 114 4.50 -11.43 -30.14
C SER A 114 5.10 -11.80 -28.78
N ILE A 115 5.54 -10.81 -27.98
CA ILE A 115 6.27 -11.02 -26.72
C ILE A 115 5.46 -10.50 -25.54
N VAL A 116 5.34 -11.34 -24.51
CA VAL A 116 4.84 -10.94 -23.19
C VAL A 116 5.96 -11.11 -22.16
N THR A 117 6.24 -10.04 -21.42
CA THR A 117 7.20 -10.03 -20.33
C THR A 117 6.48 -9.78 -19.02
N VAL A 118 6.42 -10.79 -18.15
CA VAL A 118 5.92 -10.69 -16.79
C VAL A 118 7.11 -10.46 -15.86
N LYS A 119 7.07 -9.42 -15.03
CA LYS A 119 8.10 -9.15 -14.01
C LYS A 119 7.49 -9.11 -12.62
N LEU A 120 8.13 -9.76 -11.66
CA LEU A 120 7.75 -9.78 -10.24
C LEU A 120 9.00 -9.79 -9.35
N SER A 121 8.85 -9.47 -8.07
CA SER A 121 9.98 -9.50 -7.13
C SER A 121 10.33 -10.94 -6.73
N SER A 122 11.61 -11.28 -6.62
CA SER A 122 12.08 -12.65 -6.32
C SER A 122 11.59 -13.18 -4.97
N HIS A 123 11.40 -12.32 -3.97
CA HIS A 123 10.84 -12.70 -2.67
C HIS A 123 9.39 -13.23 -2.77
N LEU A 124 8.60 -12.77 -3.75
CA LEU A 124 7.24 -13.28 -3.97
C LEU A 124 7.24 -14.70 -4.54
N VAL A 125 8.36 -15.14 -5.12
CA VAL A 125 8.56 -16.51 -5.62
C VAL A 125 9.17 -17.39 -4.53
N LEU A 126 10.28 -16.95 -3.92
CA LEU A 126 11.07 -17.76 -2.98
C LEU A 126 10.46 -17.89 -1.58
N GLY A 127 9.56 -16.98 -1.18
CA GLY A 127 9.07 -16.92 0.20
C GLY A 127 10.22 -16.66 1.17
N ALA A 128 10.50 -17.61 2.07
CA ALA A 128 11.60 -17.53 3.04
C ALA A 128 12.95 -18.07 2.53
N SER A 129 12.99 -18.72 1.35
CA SER A 129 14.21 -19.35 0.83
C SER A 129 15.23 -18.31 0.35
N LYS A 130 16.50 -18.46 0.73
CA LYS A 130 17.59 -17.56 0.29
C LYS A 130 18.01 -17.76 -1.16
N ALA A 131 17.79 -18.95 -1.71
CA ALA A 131 17.87 -19.25 -3.14
C ALA A 131 17.14 -20.57 -3.39
N ALA A 132 16.68 -20.80 -4.61
CA ALA A 132 16.17 -22.10 -5.04
C ALA A 132 16.29 -22.29 -6.56
N PRO A 133 16.49 -23.53 -7.03
CA PRO A 133 16.02 -23.95 -8.34
C PRO A 133 14.51 -23.72 -8.44
N VAL A 134 14.08 -23.10 -9.54
CA VAL A 134 12.68 -22.83 -9.82
C VAL A 134 12.33 -23.30 -11.23
N ARG A 135 11.23 -24.04 -11.33
CA ARG A 135 10.63 -24.45 -12.60
C ARG A 135 9.26 -23.77 -12.72
N ILE A 136 9.01 -23.12 -13.86
CA ILE A 136 7.71 -22.53 -14.15
C ILE A 136 6.94 -23.36 -15.17
N LEU A 137 5.61 -23.38 -15.00
CA LEU A 137 4.65 -23.80 -16.01
C LEU A 137 3.84 -22.57 -16.43
N VAL A 138 4.01 -22.14 -17.67
CA VAL A 138 3.18 -21.12 -18.32
C VAL A 138 2.01 -21.83 -19.00
N ARG A 139 0.80 -21.34 -18.74
CA ARG A 139 -0.44 -21.74 -19.40
C ARG A 139 -0.99 -20.55 -20.18
N LEU A 140 -1.15 -20.74 -21.49
CA LEU A 140 -1.91 -19.85 -22.36
C LEU A 140 -3.36 -20.33 -22.37
N LEU A 141 -4.27 -19.42 -22.06
CA LEU A 141 -5.69 -19.71 -21.85
C LEU A 141 -6.53 -18.77 -22.72
N ASP A 142 -7.71 -19.20 -23.15
CA ASP A 142 -8.67 -18.33 -23.82
C ASP A 142 -9.40 -17.39 -22.82
N ALA A 143 -10.42 -16.68 -23.30
CA ALA A 143 -11.20 -15.76 -22.47
C ALA A 143 -11.97 -16.49 -21.34
N ASP A 144 -12.37 -17.73 -21.60
CA ASP A 144 -13.21 -18.61 -20.77
C ASP A 144 -12.40 -19.61 -19.92
N TRP A 145 -11.07 -19.42 -19.88
CA TRP A 145 -10.10 -20.23 -19.12
C TRP A 145 -9.88 -21.67 -19.64
N ASN A 146 -10.24 -21.97 -20.89
CA ASN A 146 -9.83 -23.23 -21.51
C ASN A 146 -8.35 -23.19 -21.88
N LEU A 147 -7.66 -24.31 -21.70
CA LEU A 147 -6.23 -24.43 -21.98
C LEU A 147 -5.94 -24.47 -23.48
N ILE A 148 -5.25 -23.44 -24.00
CA ILE A 148 -4.77 -23.39 -25.39
C ILE A 148 -3.44 -24.12 -25.51
N ALA A 149 -2.48 -23.81 -24.62
CA ALA A 149 -1.13 -24.37 -24.67
C ALA A 149 -0.38 -24.24 -23.35
N THR A 150 0.65 -25.07 -23.18
CA THR A 150 1.60 -25.00 -22.07
C THR A 150 3.04 -24.87 -22.56
N ALA A 151 3.87 -24.22 -21.76
CA ALA A 151 5.32 -24.27 -21.91
C ALA A 151 5.98 -24.19 -20.53
N THR A 152 7.16 -24.78 -20.39
CA THR A 152 7.94 -24.76 -19.15
C THR A 152 9.28 -24.10 -19.34
N ALA A 153 9.79 -23.46 -18.30
CA ALA A 153 11.18 -23.03 -18.21
C ALA A 153 11.74 -23.31 -16.82
N THR A 154 13.05 -23.47 -16.71
CA THR A 154 13.77 -23.58 -15.46
C THR A 154 14.72 -22.40 -15.29
N GLY A 155 15.13 -22.15 -14.05
CA GLY A 155 16.17 -21.20 -13.71
C GLY A 155 16.52 -21.31 -12.24
N HIS A 156 17.54 -20.59 -11.81
CA HIS A 156 17.91 -20.49 -10.41
C HIS A 156 17.59 -19.07 -9.93
N ILE A 157 16.71 -18.94 -8.93
CA ILE A 157 16.35 -17.64 -8.36
C ILE A 157 17.05 -17.50 -7.02
N VAL A 158 17.77 -16.39 -6.85
CA VAL A 158 18.46 -16.04 -5.62
C VAL A 158 17.68 -14.93 -4.92
N ALA A 159 17.49 -15.03 -3.61
CA ALA A 159 16.99 -13.91 -2.82
C ALA A 159 18.13 -12.88 -2.76
N ASP A 160 17.97 -11.81 -3.53
CA ASP A 160 18.90 -10.69 -3.55
C ASP A 160 18.69 -9.86 -2.27
N VAL A 161 19.24 -10.40 -1.17
CA VAL A 161 19.50 -9.68 0.07
C VAL A 161 20.42 -8.53 -0.28
N PRO A 162 20.07 -7.27 -0.01
CA PRO A 162 20.99 -6.16 -0.20
C PRO A 162 22.24 -6.36 0.67
N GLN A 163 23.31 -6.88 0.08
CA GLN A 163 24.64 -6.81 0.66
C GLN A 163 25.15 -5.37 0.47
N PRO A 164 25.33 -4.59 1.55
CA PRO A 164 25.73 -3.21 1.44
C PRO A 164 27.18 -3.11 0.97
N LYS A 165 27.39 -2.79 -0.31
CA LYS A 165 28.70 -2.35 -0.80
C LYS A 165 28.93 -0.91 -0.32
N GLY A 166 29.98 -0.71 0.48
CA GLY A 166 30.35 0.59 1.02
C GLY A 166 29.92 0.75 2.47
N THR A 167 30.77 0.30 3.40
CA THR A 167 30.53 0.40 4.84
C THR A 167 30.75 1.81 5.37
N ALA A 168 29.66 2.51 5.68
CA ALA A 168 29.46 2.88 7.07
C ALA A 168 28.32 2.00 7.58
N ALA A 169 28.51 1.32 8.71
CA ALA A 169 27.35 0.74 9.39
C ALA A 169 26.39 1.90 9.70
N PRO A 170 25.07 1.80 9.45
CA PRO A 170 24.14 2.72 10.08
C PRO A 170 24.44 2.62 11.58
N VAL A 171 24.70 3.75 12.24
CA VAL A 171 25.02 3.77 13.67
C VAL A 171 23.92 2.96 14.35
N ARG A 172 24.29 1.78 14.87
CA ARG A 172 23.35 0.87 15.51
C ARG A 172 23.04 1.49 16.86
N VAL A 173 22.17 2.50 16.83
CA VAL A 173 21.50 3.02 18.02
C VAL A 173 20.94 1.77 18.67
N ARG A 174 21.47 1.43 19.86
CA ARG A 174 21.08 0.21 20.56
C ARG A 174 19.55 0.21 20.64
N PRO A 175 18.87 -0.92 20.35
CA PRO A 175 17.43 -1.01 20.51
C PRO A 175 17.08 -0.44 21.88
N ILE A 176 16.20 0.56 21.91
CA ILE A 176 15.83 1.22 23.16
C ILE A 176 15.31 0.10 24.08
N PRO A 177 15.86 -0.07 25.30
CA PRO A 177 15.52 -1.21 26.14
C PRO A 177 14.00 -1.39 26.27
N MET A 178 13.52 -2.62 26.11
CA MET A 178 12.08 -2.94 26.21
C MET A 178 11.48 -2.64 27.59
N THR A 179 12.33 -2.34 28.58
CA THR A 179 11.94 -1.78 29.89
C THR A 179 11.43 -0.33 29.82
N THR A 180 11.57 0.35 28.68
CA THR A 180 11.03 1.71 28.44
C THR A 180 9.62 1.64 27.83
N THR A 181 8.75 2.56 28.28
CA THR A 181 7.38 2.63 27.75
C THR A 181 7.36 3.01 26.27
N THR A 182 6.33 2.60 25.54
CA THR A 182 6.18 2.94 24.11
C THR A 182 6.17 4.45 23.86
N ARG A 183 5.62 5.27 24.79
CA ARG A 183 5.67 6.74 24.71
C ARG A 183 7.10 7.27 24.82
N GLN A 184 7.91 6.73 25.74
CA GLN A 184 9.33 7.07 25.85
C GLN A 184 10.13 6.63 24.61
N ARG A 185 9.84 5.45 24.04
CA ARG A 185 10.45 4.99 22.78
C ARG A 185 10.15 5.96 21.62
N LEU A 186 8.90 6.41 21.47
CA LEU A 186 8.53 7.41 20.46
C LEU A 186 9.22 8.77 20.71
N ALA A 187 9.27 9.24 21.96
CA ALA A 187 9.96 10.48 22.31
C ALA A 187 11.48 10.42 22.02
N ALA A 188 12.11 9.25 22.19
CA ALA A 188 13.52 9.01 21.90
C ALA A 188 13.83 8.66 20.43
N ALA A 189 12.81 8.43 19.59
CA ALA A 189 12.97 8.03 18.20
C ALA A 189 13.82 9.00 17.36
N LYS A 190 14.62 8.44 16.47
CA LYS A 190 15.56 9.09 15.54
C LYS A 190 15.26 8.76 14.08
N SER A 191 14.47 7.73 13.81
CA SER A 191 14.01 7.37 12.47
C SER A 191 12.54 6.97 12.48
N TYR A 192 11.83 7.22 11.37
CA TYR A 192 10.50 6.65 11.17
C TYR A 192 10.21 6.36 9.70
N TYR A 193 9.15 5.59 9.43
CA TYR A 193 8.62 5.44 8.08
C TYR A 193 7.09 5.37 8.08
N CYS A 194 6.47 5.72 6.96
CA CYS A 194 5.03 5.59 6.73
C CYS A 194 4.77 4.60 5.61
N TYR A 195 4.00 3.54 5.89
CA TYR A 195 3.82 2.41 4.98
C TYR A 195 2.41 1.80 5.05
N TYR A 196 1.63 1.99 3.98
CA TYR A 196 0.28 1.43 3.83
C TYR A 196 0.25 0.26 2.83
N GLY A 197 1.41 -0.25 2.41
CA GLY A 197 1.51 -1.54 1.70
C GLY A 197 1.46 -2.73 2.67
N SER A 198 1.79 -3.92 2.16
CA SER A 198 1.80 -5.18 2.91
C SER A 198 3.16 -5.87 2.93
N GLY A 199 3.47 -6.55 4.03
CA GLY A 199 4.76 -7.20 4.25
C GLY A 199 5.85 -6.21 4.64
N GLN A 200 7.03 -6.32 4.02
CA GLN A 200 8.21 -5.46 4.28
C GLN A 200 8.71 -5.42 5.75
N VAL A 201 8.30 -6.36 6.60
CA VAL A 201 8.65 -6.41 8.04
C VAL A 201 10.15 -6.20 8.31
N HIS A 202 11.03 -6.89 7.59
CA HIS A 202 12.49 -6.71 7.73
C HIS A 202 12.96 -5.29 7.35
N ALA A 203 12.37 -4.66 6.33
CA ALA A 203 12.75 -3.29 5.96
C ALA A 203 12.23 -2.28 6.98
N LEU A 204 11.01 -2.51 7.49
CA LEU A 204 10.35 -1.69 8.51
C LEU A 204 11.01 -1.82 9.90
N SER A 205 11.65 -2.95 10.22
CA SER A 205 12.38 -3.15 11.47
C SER A 205 13.69 -2.36 11.61
N HIS A 206 14.07 -1.59 10.59
CA HIS A 206 15.20 -0.67 10.65
C HIS A 206 14.83 0.75 11.14
N TYR A 207 13.55 0.99 11.44
CA TYR A 207 13.04 2.27 11.94
C TYR A 207 12.61 2.18 13.40
N ASP A 208 12.78 3.26 14.18
CA ASP A 208 12.32 3.30 15.57
C ASP A 208 10.78 3.34 15.67
N VAL A 209 10.13 3.97 14.68
CA VAL A 209 8.68 4.16 14.60
C VAL A 209 8.19 3.83 13.19
N VAL A 210 7.07 3.13 13.04
CA VAL A 210 6.42 2.93 11.73
C VAL A 210 4.93 3.21 11.80
N ILE A 211 4.42 3.99 10.85
CA ILE A 211 2.98 4.28 10.69
C ILE A 211 2.42 3.30 9.65
N LEU A 212 1.41 2.53 10.02
CA LEU A 212 0.92 1.39 9.25
C LEU A 212 -0.61 1.39 9.09
N HIS A 213 -1.09 0.89 7.96
CA HIS A 213 -2.51 0.72 7.69
C HIS A 213 -2.97 -0.73 7.97
N ALA A 214 -3.76 -0.92 9.01
CA ALA A 214 -4.12 -2.24 9.54
C ALA A 214 -4.70 -3.25 8.51
N PRO A 215 -5.53 -2.86 7.52
CA PRO A 215 -6.00 -3.78 6.48
C PRO A 215 -4.92 -4.39 5.58
N GLN A 216 -3.66 -3.93 5.68
CA GLN A 216 -2.53 -4.38 4.87
C GLN A 216 -1.42 -5.07 5.70
N MET A 217 -1.50 -5.03 7.03
CA MET A 217 -0.52 -5.63 7.95
C MET A 217 -1.22 -6.63 8.87
N SER A 218 -0.73 -7.87 8.94
CA SER A 218 -1.32 -8.85 9.85
C SER A 218 -0.92 -8.54 11.30
N PRO A 219 -1.72 -8.94 12.31
CA PRO A 219 -1.32 -8.84 13.71
C PRO A 219 0.00 -9.57 14.04
N GLY A 220 0.40 -10.56 13.24
CA GLY A 220 1.69 -11.23 13.35
C GLY A 220 2.86 -10.34 12.91
N ASP A 221 2.69 -9.60 11.81
CA ASP A 221 3.68 -8.63 11.33
C ASP A 221 3.86 -7.48 12.34
N VAL A 222 2.75 -6.97 12.88
CA VAL A 222 2.74 -5.89 13.88
C VAL A 222 3.43 -6.33 15.18
N ARG A 223 3.14 -7.54 15.68
CA ARG A 223 3.87 -8.11 16.82
C ARG A 223 5.36 -8.26 16.54
N THR A 224 5.73 -8.82 15.39
CA THR A 224 7.14 -9.02 15.02
C THR A 224 7.94 -7.72 15.04
N LEU A 225 7.35 -6.61 14.56
CA LEU A 225 7.95 -5.27 14.63
C LEU A 225 8.06 -4.77 16.08
N ASN A 226 6.99 -4.90 16.87
CA ASN A 226 6.99 -4.48 18.28
C ASN A 226 8.01 -5.24 19.13
N ASP A 227 8.14 -6.55 18.94
CA ASP A 227 9.08 -7.44 19.63
C ASP A 227 10.54 -7.13 19.25
N GLN A 228 10.77 -6.56 18.06
CA GLN A 228 12.06 -6.03 17.60
C GLN A 228 12.35 -4.60 18.11
N GLY A 229 11.47 -4.04 18.94
CA GLY A 229 11.64 -2.73 19.57
C GLY A 229 11.02 -1.55 18.81
N VAL A 230 10.43 -1.78 17.64
CA VAL A 230 9.75 -0.74 16.85
C VAL A 230 8.48 -0.27 17.55
N VAL A 231 8.13 1.01 17.42
CA VAL A 231 6.82 1.54 17.79
C VAL A 231 5.89 1.53 16.56
N THR A 232 4.99 0.56 16.49
CA THR A 232 3.96 0.52 15.43
C THR A 232 2.78 1.45 15.75
N LEU A 233 2.50 2.40 14.85
CA LEU A 233 1.36 3.31 14.94
C LEU A 233 0.28 2.90 13.95
N GLY A 234 -0.91 2.55 14.45
CA GLY A 234 -2.06 2.18 13.62
C GLY A 234 -2.77 3.41 13.05
N TYR A 235 -2.94 3.47 11.73
CA TYR A 235 -3.70 4.51 11.03
C TYR A 235 -5.18 4.55 11.44
N LEU A 236 -5.66 5.74 11.82
CA LEU A 236 -7.06 6.03 12.09
C LEU A 236 -7.45 7.39 11.50
N CYS A 237 -8.26 7.38 10.45
CA CYS A 237 -8.91 8.59 9.95
C CYS A 237 -9.99 9.06 10.95
N MET A 238 -9.89 10.32 11.41
CA MET A 238 -10.87 10.99 12.27
C MET A 238 -11.97 11.71 11.49
N GLY A 239 -11.66 12.24 10.31
CA GLY A 239 -12.53 13.15 9.57
C GLY A 239 -13.25 12.55 8.36
N GLU A 240 -12.92 11.33 7.93
CA GLU A 240 -13.40 10.75 6.67
C GLU A 240 -13.63 9.23 6.72
N THR A 241 -14.36 8.71 5.73
CA THR A 241 -14.49 7.27 5.45
C THR A 241 -14.29 6.96 3.97
N SER A 242 -13.52 5.92 3.64
CA SER A 242 -13.36 5.40 2.27
C SER A 242 -14.60 4.68 1.72
N ARG A 243 -15.61 4.44 2.54
CA ARG A 243 -16.93 3.89 2.16
C ARG A 243 -18.01 4.50 3.03
N LEU A 244 -19.17 4.78 2.44
CA LEU A 244 -20.34 5.22 3.18
C LEU A 244 -20.83 4.14 4.15
N LEU A 245 -21.29 4.59 5.31
CA LEU A 245 -21.81 3.76 6.38
C LEU A 245 -23.28 4.11 6.63
N HIS A 246 -24.14 3.10 6.74
CA HIS A 246 -25.57 3.35 6.97
C HIS A 246 -25.89 3.98 8.33
N GLY A 247 -25.11 3.66 9.38
CA GLY A 247 -25.30 4.22 10.73
C GLY A 247 -26.75 4.12 11.21
N ASP A 248 -27.34 5.29 11.53
CA ASP A 248 -28.73 5.44 11.95
C ASP A 248 -29.74 5.63 10.78
N ARG A 249 -29.25 5.72 9.54
CA ARG A 249 -30.01 5.98 8.30
C ARG A 249 -30.78 7.32 8.28
N LYS A 250 -30.43 8.27 9.16
CA LYS A 250 -31.08 9.60 9.23
C LYS A 250 -30.30 10.70 8.53
N GLY A 251 -29.11 10.37 8.03
CA GLY A 251 -28.26 11.29 7.28
C GLY A 251 -28.60 11.38 5.79
N PRO A 252 -27.83 12.19 5.04
CA PRO A 252 -28.00 12.34 3.62
C PRO A 252 -27.91 10.98 2.89
N GLY A 253 -28.74 10.80 1.86
CA GLY A 253 -28.83 9.56 1.08
C GLY A 253 -29.30 8.32 1.84
N GLY A 254 -29.84 8.45 3.07
CA GLY A 254 -30.17 7.30 3.92
C GLY A 254 -28.94 6.65 4.58
N TYR A 255 -27.83 7.38 4.66
CA TYR A 255 -26.63 6.99 5.39
C TYR A 255 -26.63 7.57 6.81
N ALA A 256 -25.50 7.46 7.52
CA ALA A 256 -25.38 7.95 8.87
C ALA A 256 -25.50 9.48 8.98
N SER A 257 -26.17 9.98 10.01
CA SER A 257 -26.36 11.41 10.31
C SER A 257 -25.07 12.21 10.52
N TRP A 258 -23.92 11.57 10.75
CA TRP A 258 -22.64 12.25 10.87
C TRP A 258 -22.03 12.73 9.54
N TYR A 259 -22.57 12.33 8.38
CA TYR A 259 -22.06 12.81 7.09
C TYR A 259 -22.51 14.24 6.79
N PHE A 260 -21.58 15.06 6.29
CA PHE A 260 -21.90 16.39 5.75
C PHE A 260 -22.68 16.27 4.43
N SER A 261 -23.47 17.29 4.10
CA SER A 261 -24.20 17.40 2.81
C SER A 261 -24.36 18.87 2.38
N THR A 262 -23.28 19.64 2.42
CA THR A 262 -23.27 21.06 2.04
C THR A 262 -22.87 21.29 0.59
N GLN A 263 -22.21 20.32 -0.06
CA GLN A 263 -21.78 20.40 -1.46
C GLN A 263 -22.89 19.93 -2.40
N THR A 264 -23.62 18.88 -2.01
CA THR A 264 -24.77 18.36 -2.76
C THR A 264 -25.94 18.10 -1.80
N PRO A 265 -27.05 18.85 -1.90
CA PRO A 265 -28.19 18.68 -1.01
C PRO A 265 -28.70 17.23 -0.97
N GLY A 266 -28.86 16.69 0.23
CA GLY A 266 -29.35 15.33 0.44
C GLY A 266 -28.37 14.21 0.09
N GLN A 267 -27.11 14.49 -0.27
CA GLN A 267 -26.08 13.48 -0.51
C GLN A 267 -24.82 13.69 0.37
N PRO A 268 -24.13 12.63 0.81
CA PRO A 268 -22.89 12.77 1.56
C PRO A 268 -21.79 13.50 0.78
N ASP A 269 -21.19 14.52 1.38
CA ASP A 269 -20.10 15.30 0.79
C ASP A 269 -18.87 14.43 0.56
N LYS A 270 -18.34 14.46 -0.67
CA LYS A 270 -17.26 13.58 -1.14
C LYS A 270 -15.94 14.32 -1.33
N ASN A 271 -14.86 13.74 -0.84
CA ASN A 271 -13.50 14.15 -1.15
C ASN A 271 -13.07 13.50 -2.48
N GLY A 272 -13.24 14.22 -3.58
CA GLY A 272 -12.92 13.72 -4.92
C GLY A 272 -11.44 13.37 -5.16
N GLN A 273 -10.52 13.84 -4.32
CA GLN A 273 -9.09 13.51 -4.44
C GLN A 273 -8.75 12.11 -3.89
N TRP A 274 -9.45 11.68 -2.82
CA TRP A 274 -9.13 10.45 -2.08
C TRP A 274 -10.24 9.39 -2.12
N ASP A 275 -11.31 9.63 -2.89
CA ASP A 275 -12.48 8.75 -3.03
C ASP A 275 -13.17 8.42 -1.68
N SER A 276 -13.15 9.40 -0.77
CA SER A 276 -13.64 9.30 0.61
C SER A 276 -14.79 10.29 0.86
N TYR A 277 -15.45 10.17 2.03
CA TYR A 277 -16.62 10.96 2.42
C TYR A 277 -16.38 11.63 3.77
N TYR A 278 -16.73 12.91 3.89
CA TYR A 278 -16.44 13.71 5.08
C TYR A 278 -17.43 13.44 6.22
N ALA A 279 -16.90 13.12 7.40
CA ALA A 279 -17.65 12.81 8.61
C ALA A 279 -17.42 13.85 9.72
N ASN A 280 -18.50 14.24 10.40
CA ASN A 280 -18.48 15.28 11.41
C ASN A 280 -17.93 14.75 12.75
N CYS A 281 -16.71 15.16 13.11
CA CYS A 281 -16.14 14.93 14.44
C CYS A 281 -17.01 15.46 15.60
N GLY A 282 -17.89 16.43 15.33
CA GLY A 282 -18.86 16.97 16.28
C GLY A 282 -19.94 15.96 16.68
N ASP A 283 -20.25 14.99 15.81
CA ASP A 283 -21.22 13.94 16.09
C ASP A 283 -20.70 12.92 17.12
N ALA A 284 -21.55 12.54 18.08
CA ALA A 284 -21.18 11.65 19.17
C ALA A 284 -21.10 10.17 18.74
N ALA A 285 -21.95 9.72 17.82
CA ALA A 285 -21.93 8.35 17.32
C ALA A 285 -20.71 8.08 16.44
N TRP A 286 -20.28 9.09 15.67
CA TRP A 286 -19.04 9.07 14.90
C TRP A 286 -17.80 9.03 15.81
N ARG A 287 -17.71 9.89 16.83
CA ARG A 287 -16.60 9.80 17.81
C ARG A 287 -16.57 8.43 18.49
N ALA A 288 -17.71 7.91 18.92
CA ALA A 288 -17.79 6.58 19.50
C ALA A 288 -17.31 5.48 18.52
N LEU A 289 -17.57 5.62 17.22
CA LEU A 289 -17.04 4.73 16.19
C LEU A 289 -15.51 4.85 16.05
N CYS A 290 -14.95 6.06 16.03
CA CYS A 290 -13.50 6.28 16.02
C CYS A 290 -12.83 5.66 17.27
N VAL A 291 -13.41 5.84 18.46
CA VAL A 291 -12.92 5.25 19.71
C VAL A 291 -12.98 3.71 19.69
N ARG A 292 -14.03 3.10 19.09
CA ARG A 292 -14.09 1.65 18.86
C ARG A 292 -13.02 1.18 17.85
N ARG A 293 -12.81 1.90 16.74
CA ARG A 293 -11.76 1.59 15.77
C ARG A 293 -10.36 1.65 16.40
N ALA A 294 -10.09 2.67 17.20
CA ALA A 294 -8.86 2.76 17.99
C ALA A 294 -8.68 1.57 18.94
N ALA A 295 -9.75 1.17 19.65
CA ALA A 295 -9.70 -0.02 20.51
C ALA A 295 -9.35 -1.30 19.74
N ASN A 296 -9.91 -1.48 18.54
CA ASN A 296 -9.62 -2.64 17.69
C ASN A 296 -8.17 -2.62 17.15
N LEU A 297 -7.63 -1.44 16.80
CA LEU A 297 -6.21 -1.30 16.40
C LEU A 297 -5.28 -1.76 17.54
N ILE A 298 -5.50 -1.28 18.76
CA ILE A 298 -4.64 -1.62 19.90
C ILE A 298 -4.83 -3.07 20.34
N LYS A 299 -6.07 -3.57 20.48
CA LYS A 299 -6.36 -4.91 21.01
C LYS A 299 -6.16 -6.03 19.99
N GLU A 300 -6.82 -5.92 18.82
CA GLU A 300 -6.87 -6.99 17.82
C GLU A 300 -5.70 -6.87 16.82
N GLY A 301 -5.37 -5.63 16.43
CA GLY A 301 -4.23 -5.34 15.57
C GLY A 301 -2.87 -5.46 16.27
N GLY A 302 -2.84 -5.34 17.61
CA GLY A 302 -1.61 -5.33 18.40
C GLY A 302 -0.76 -4.07 18.22
N PHE A 303 -1.34 -2.98 17.69
CA PHE A 303 -0.60 -1.74 17.47
C PHE A 303 -0.13 -1.10 18.77
N ALA A 304 1.12 -0.63 18.78
CA ALA A 304 1.72 -0.02 19.97
C ALA A 304 1.24 1.43 20.19
N GLY A 305 0.77 2.11 19.15
CA GLY A 305 0.27 3.49 19.16
C GLY A 305 -0.78 3.79 18.09
N LEU A 306 -1.27 5.04 18.07
CA LEU A 306 -2.26 5.54 17.13
C LEU A 306 -1.69 6.69 16.30
N PHE A 307 -1.97 6.67 15.00
CA PHE A 307 -1.73 7.78 14.08
C PHE A 307 -3.07 8.31 13.56
N LEU A 308 -3.38 9.57 13.86
CA LEU A 308 -4.68 10.19 13.65
C LEU A 308 -4.65 11.09 12.41
N ASP A 309 -5.48 10.77 11.41
CA ASP A 309 -5.50 11.45 10.12
C ASP A 309 -6.82 12.20 9.84
N CYS A 310 -6.82 13.11 8.86
CA CYS A 310 -7.93 14.04 8.57
C CYS A 310 -8.42 14.82 9.80
N VAL A 311 -7.52 15.10 10.76
CA VAL A 311 -7.82 15.83 12.00
C VAL A 311 -8.38 17.22 11.70
N ASN A 312 -7.95 17.82 10.59
CA ASN A 312 -8.27 19.16 10.12
C ASN A 312 -9.52 19.25 9.21
N THR A 313 -10.35 18.20 9.07
CA THR A 313 -11.63 18.30 8.31
C THR A 313 -12.54 19.41 8.85
N TYR A 314 -12.41 19.80 10.13
CA TYR A 314 -13.10 20.97 10.69
C TYR A 314 -12.74 22.30 10.01
N GLU A 315 -11.66 22.38 9.22
CA GLU A 315 -11.28 23.58 8.48
C GLU A 315 -12.09 23.76 7.19
N ILE A 316 -12.70 22.68 6.68
CA ILE A 316 -13.67 22.70 5.58
C ILE A 316 -15.05 23.09 6.12
N TYR A 317 -15.41 22.63 7.33
CA TYR A 317 -16.72 22.84 7.96
C TYR A 317 -16.64 23.62 9.30
N PRO A 318 -16.18 24.89 9.31
CA PRO A 318 -15.81 25.60 10.55
C PRO A 318 -16.97 25.82 11.54
N HIS A 319 -18.22 25.89 11.07
CA HIS A 319 -19.41 26.17 11.90
C HIS A 319 -20.18 24.91 12.34
N SER A 320 -19.67 23.71 12.04
CA SER A 320 -20.37 22.42 12.26
C SER A 320 -20.21 21.80 13.65
N GLY A 321 -19.47 22.45 14.55
CA GLY A 321 -19.00 21.85 15.80
C GLY A 321 -17.82 20.86 15.62
N ALA A 322 -17.43 20.50 14.39
CA ALA A 322 -16.36 19.54 14.12
C ALA A 322 -15.03 19.86 14.81
N ARG A 323 -14.68 21.14 14.99
CA ARG A 323 -13.44 21.55 15.67
C ARG A 323 -13.43 21.16 17.16
N LEU A 324 -14.55 21.40 17.85
CA LEU A 324 -14.72 20.97 19.24
C LEU A 324 -14.81 19.44 19.32
N GLY A 325 -15.46 18.82 18.35
CA GLY A 325 -15.51 17.37 18.18
C GLY A 325 -14.13 16.71 18.05
N ALA A 326 -13.24 17.28 17.23
CA ALA A 326 -11.88 16.78 17.06
C ALA A 326 -11.07 16.86 18.36
N ILE A 327 -11.20 17.97 19.12
CA ILE A 327 -10.59 18.11 20.45
C ILE A 327 -11.16 17.04 21.40
N LYS A 328 -12.49 16.89 21.47
CA LYS A 328 -13.16 15.88 22.31
C LYS A 328 -12.68 14.47 21.97
N LEU A 329 -12.58 14.11 20.69
CA LEU A 329 -12.11 12.79 20.27
C LEU A 329 -10.66 12.51 20.69
N VAL A 330 -9.74 13.50 20.60
CA VAL A 330 -8.37 13.32 21.11
C VAL A 330 -8.36 13.14 22.63
N THR A 331 -9.19 13.87 23.37
CA THR A 331 -9.36 13.70 24.83
C THR A 331 -9.93 12.33 25.18
N GLU A 332 -10.99 11.88 24.49
CA GLU A 332 -11.62 10.57 24.66
C GLU A 332 -10.60 9.43 24.38
N LEU A 333 -9.77 9.57 23.35
CA LEU A 333 -8.69 8.62 23.03
C LEU A 333 -7.59 8.61 24.10
N ARG A 334 -7.09 9.77 24.54
CA ARG A 334 -6.07 9.84 25.60
C ARG A 334 -6.59 9.24 26.92
N HIS A 335 -7.83 9.55 27.30
CA HIS A 335 -8.45 9.00 28.50
C HIS A 335 -8.58 7.48 28.43
N LYS A 336 -9.00 6.94 27.27
CA LYS A 336 -9.15 5.49 27.08
C LYS A 336 -7.80 4.76 26.96
N PHE A 337 -6.76 5.43 26.50
CA PHE A 337 -5.45 4.85 26.19
C PHE A 337 -4.29 5.69 26.76
N PRO A 338 -4.17 5.84 28.09
CA PRO A 338 -3.23 6.79 28.71
C PRO A 338 -1.76 6.52 28.35
N ASN A 339 -1.39 5.25 28.19
CA ASN A 339 -0.02 4.79 27.93
C ASN A 339 0.30 4.56 26.45
N VAL A 340 -0.67 4.77 25.55
CA VAL A 340 -0.51 4.56 24.10
C VAL A 340 -0.03 5.88 23.47
N PRO A 341 0.99 5.87 22.59
CA PRO A 341 1.38 7.07 21.87
C PRO A 341 0.30 7.52 20.88
N ILE A 342 0.07 8.82 20.78
CA ILE A 342 -0.89 9.42 19.83
C ILE A 342 -0.16 10.46 18.98
N VAL A 343 -0.11 10.27 17.67
CA VAL A 343 0.48 11.21 16.69
C VAL A 343 -0.61 11.76 15.77
N LEU A 344 -0.62 13.07 15.54
CA LEU A 344 -1.61 13.73 14.68
C LEU A 344 -1.02 14.07 13.30
N ASN A 345 -1.74 13.78 12.22
CA ASN A 345 -1.51 14.43 10.93
C ASN A 345 -2.12 15.84 10.94
N GLN A 346 -1.30 16.86 10.75
CA GLN A 346 -1.71 18.26 10.74
C GLN A 346 -2.46 18.70 12.02
N GLY A 347 -3.74 19.12 11.91
CA GLY A 347 -4.54 19.58 13.06
C GLY A 347 -4.05 20.88 13.72
N PHE A 348 -3.20 21.68 13.06
CA PHE A 348 -2.44 22.76 13.70
C PHE A 348 -3.31 23.80 14.44
N LYS A 349 -4.54 24.07 13.98
CA LYS A 349 -5.45 25.03 14.65
C LYS A 349 -6.01 24.55 15.99
N ILE A 350 -6.01 23.24 16.28
CA ILE A 350 -6.39 22.67 17.58
C ILE A 350 -5.18 22.24 18.43
N LEU A 351 -3.97 22.25 17.86
CA LEU A 351 -2.75 21.79 18.52
C LEU A 351 -2.52 22.43 19.92
N PRO A 352 -2.73 23.75 20.17
CA PRO A 352 -2.56 24.31 21.51
C PRO A 352 -3.47 23.68 22.58
N GLN A 353 -4.65 23.18 22.20
CA GLN A 353 -5.59 22.53 23.10
C GLN A 353 -5.28 21.05 23.33
N VAL A 354 -4.70 20.36 22.35
CA VAL A 354 -4.46 18.91 22.41
C VAL A 354 -3.01 18.51 22.63
N ALA A 355 -2.05 19.45 22.59
CA ALA A 355 -0.62 19.18 22.81
C ALA A 355 -0.30 18.41 24.11
N PRO A 356 -0.96 18.66 25.28
CA PRO A 356 -0.73 17.86 26.49
C PRO A 356 -1.19 16.39 26.37
N LEU A 357 -2.01 16.08 25.36
CA LEU A 357 -2.74 14.81 25.20
C LEU A 357 -2.13 13.92 24.11
N ILE A 358 -1.06 14.34 23.45
CA ILE A 358 -0.47 13.68 22.28
C ILE A 358 1.05 13.53 22.47
N ASP A 359 1.70 12.82 21.55
CA ASP A 359 3.13 12.51 21.61
C ASP A 359 3.88 12.96 20.35
N GLY A 360 3.17 13.34 19.29
CA GLY A 360 3.76 13.92 18.11
C GLY A 360 2.77 14.55 17.14
N VAL A 361 3.32 15.30 16.17
CA VAL A 361 2.55 15.94 15.09
C VAL A 361 3.32 15.83 13.78
N MET A 362 2.60 15.60 12.67
CA MET A 362 3.17 15.44 11.34
C MET A 362 2.80 16.60 10.41
N LEU A 363 3.77 17.00 9.60
CA LEU A 363 3.63 17.90 8.45
C LEU A 363 3.57 17.07 7.17
N GLU A 364 2.50 17.22 6.40
CA GLU A 364 2.29 16.51 5.14
C GLU A 364 1.60 17.40 4.10
N SER A 365 2.10 17.57 2.88
CA SER A 365 3.51 17.40 2.49
C SER A 365 4.35 18.57 2.98
N PHE A 366 5.59 18.33 3.41
CA PHE A 366 6.43 19.37 4.02
C PHE A 366 7.30 20.15 3.02
N THR A 367 8.06 19.45 2.19
CA THR A 367 9.04 19.94 1.21
C THR A 367 8.75 19.44 -0.20
N LEU A 368 8.41 18.16 -0.37
CA LEU A 368 8.10 17.52 -1.66
C LEU A 368 6.67 17.01 -1.65
N THR A 369 5.90 17.39 -2.64
CA THR A 369 4.47 17.05 -2.73
C THR A 369 4.17 16.27 -3.99
N TRP A 370 3.09 15.49 -3.93
CA TRP A 370 2.46 14.92 -5.11
C TRP A 370 1.34 15.84 -5.60
N ARG A 371 1.15 15.94 -6.91
CA ARG A 371 0.04 16.66 -7.54
C ARG A 371 -0.79 15.70 -8.39
N SER A 372 -2.11 15.74 -8.22
CA SER A 372 -3.05 14.92 -8.99
C SER A 372 -3.03 15.28 -10.49
N SER A 373 -2.91 16.57 -10.81
CA SER A 373 -2.74 17.09 -12.17
C SER A 373 -1.29 16.98 -12.67
N GLY A 374 -1.14 16.51 -13.90
CA GLY A 374 0.16 16.34 -14.58
C GLY A 374 0.13 15.21 -15.60
N SER A 375 0.76 15.41 -16.77
CA SER A 375 0.70 14.48 -17.90
C SER A 375 1.44 13.16 -17.69
N ASP A 376 2.47 13.14 -16.84
CA ASP A 376 3.28 11.95 -16.55
C ASP A 376 3.56 11.81 -15.06
N ALA A 377 3.68 10.56 -14.57
CA ALA A 377 3.89 10.26 -13.15
C ALA A 377 5.11 11.00 -12.54
N ALA A 378 6.20 11.17 -13.28
CA ALA A 378 7.40 11.88 -12.81
C ALA A 378 7.17 13.40 -12.63
N ARG A 379 6.22 14.00 -13.36
CA ARG A 379 5.85 15.43 -13.22
C ARG A 379 4.89 15.68 -12.06
N LYS A 380 4.34 14.62 -11.45
CA LYS A 380 3.45 14.71 -10.28
C LYS A 380 4.22 14.88 -8.97
N TYR A 381 5.44 14.35 -8.87
CA TYR A 381 6.31 14.46 -7.68
C TYR A 381 7.26 15.66 -7.78
N VAL A 382 6.99 16.71 -7.00
CA VAL A 382 7.59 18.05 -7.18
C VAL A 382 7.97 18.71 -5.86
N LEU A 383 8.94 19.62 -5.91
CA LEU A 383 9.23 20.54 -4.81
C LEU A 383 8.02 21.46 -4.58
N GLN A 384 7.68 21.71 -3.32
CA GLN A 384 6.69 22.72 -2.94
C GLN A 384 7.09 24.11 -3.47
N ASN A 385 6.10 24.95 -3.76
CA ASN A 385 6.39 26.31 -4.22
C ASN A 385 7.01 27.17 -3.10
N ARG A 386 7.69 28.26 -3.47
CA ARG A 386 8.38 29.16 -2.52
C ARG A 386 7.48 29.69 -1.40
N SER A 387 6.21 29.98 -1.69
CA SER A 387 5.24 30.45 -0.70
C SER A 387 4.93 29.37 0.33
N THR A 388 4.64 28.14 -0.11
CA THR A 388 4.38 26.98 0.76
C THR A 388 5.60 26.63 1.62
N LEU A 389 6.81 26.60 1.03
CA LEU A 389 8.06 26.35 1.78
C LEU A 389 8.32 27.41 2.85
N ASN A 390 8.08 28.69 2.52
CA ASN A 390 8.18 29.80 3.47
C ASN A 390 7.08 29.75 4.55
N TRP A 391 5.86 29.32 4.20
CA TRP A 391 4.76 29.14 5.14
C TRP A 391 5.05 28.00 6.13
N SER A 392 5.42 26.80 5.69
CA SER A 392 5.67 25.68 6.59
C SER A 392 6.92 25.90 7.45
N ARG A 393 7.94 26.60 6.94
CA ARG A 393 9.07 27.10 7.76
C ARG A 393 8.61 28.05 8.86
N ARG A 394 7.72 29.01 8.56
CA ARG A 394 7.15 29.92 9.58
C ARG A 394 6.28 29.16 10.59
N LEU A 395 5.48 28.19 10.14
CA LEU A 395 4.66 27.34 10.99
C LEU A 395 5.52 26.57 12.00
N VAL A 396 6.60 25.93 11.54
CA VAL A 396 7.55 25.25 12.44
C VAL A 396 8.14 26.25 13.44
N LYS A 397 8.83 27.29 12.97
CA LYS A 397 9.58 28.22 13.84
C LYS A 397 8.71 29.04 14.79
N LYS A 398 7.49 29.41 14.42
CA LYS A 398 6.62 30.30 15.23
C LYS A 398 5.54 29.57 16.03
N ARG A 399 5.26 28.28 15.75
CA ARG A 399 4.16 27.55 16.38
C ARG A 399 4.54 26.15 16.81
N LEU A 400 5.12 25.33 15.93
CA LEU A 400 5.36 23.92 16.25
C LEU A 400 6.56 23.74 17.18
N ASP A 401 7.72 24.33 16.89
CA ASP A 401 8.92 24.19 17.73
C ASP A 401 8.69 24.62 19.19
N PRO A 402 8.05 25.78 19.49
CA PRO A 402 7.69 26.13 20.87
C PRO A 402 6.77 25.08 21.55
N ILE A 403 5.69 24.66 20.89
CA ILE A 403 4.73 23.69 21.45
C ILE A 403 5.41 22.31 21.63
N CYS A 404 6.21 21.87 20.67
CA CYS A 404 6.89 20.58 20.72
C CYS A 404 7.96 20.55 21.82
N ARG A 405 8.63 21.68 22.12
CA ARG A 405 9.52 21.80 23.27
C ARG A 405 8.76 21.76 24.60
N THR A 406 7.69 22.53 24.73
CA THR A 406 6.89 22.61 25.97
C THR A 406 6.23 21.28 26.34
N TYR A 407 5.77 20.50 25.36
CA TYR A 407 5.06 19.23 25.58
C TYR A 407 5.86 17.99 25.15
N HIS A 408 7.15 18.14 24.86
CA HIS A 408 8.07 17.08 24.43
C HIS A 408 7.58 16.25 23.22
N LEU A 409 6.86 16.89 22.29
CA LEU A 409 6.27 16.23 21.12
C LEU A 409 7.34 15.94 20.05
N LYS A 410 7.23 14.77 19.41
CA LYS A 410 8.01 14.47 18.21
C LYS A 410 7.40 15.16 16.98
N LEU A 411 8.22 15.86 16.21
CA LEU A 411 7.82 16.50 14.96
C LEU A 411 8.21 15.59 13.78
N PHE A 412 7.23 15.25 12.94
CA PHE A 412 7.40 14.39 11.78
C PHE A 412 7.16 15.17 10.47
N ALA A 413 7.84 14.79 9.38
CA ALA A 413 7.70 15.39 8.06
C ALA A 413 7.61 14.30 6.98
N LEU A 414 6.40 14.10 6.44
CA LEU A 414 6.16 13.16 5.36
C LEU A 414 6.22 13.89 4.01
N ASP A 415 7.07 13.40 3.12
CA ASP A 415 7.31 13.99 1.82
C ASP A 415 7.22 12.94 0.68
N TYR A 416 6.80 13.39 -0.50
CA TYR A 416 6.49 12.50 -1.62
C TYR A 416 7.47 12.66 -2.78
N ALA A 417 8.15 11.56 -3.13
CA ALA A 417 9.10 11.50 -4.24
C ALA A 417 9.07 10.14 -4.95
N MET A 418 9.66 10.07 -6.14
CA MET A 418 10.09 8.81 -6.74
C MET A 418 11.50 8.43 -6.25
N PRO A 419 11.86 7.15 -6.09
CA PRO A 419 13.10 6.75 -5.44
C PRO A 419 14.36 7.11 -6.25
N LYS A 420 14.20 7.45 -7.54
CA LYS A 420 15.28 7.93 -8.42
C LYS A 420 15.51 9.45 -8.34
N GLN A 421 14.69 10.20 -7.61
CA GLN A 421 14.82 11.67 -7.49
C GLN A 421 15.78 12.05 -6.35
N LEU A 422 16.96 11.44 -6.28
CA LEU A 422 17.90 11.53 -5.15
C LEU A 422 18.15 12.97 -4.66
N ASN A 423 18.46 13.90 -5.56
CA ASN A 423 18.70 15.30 -5.20
C ASN A 423 17.47 15.98 -4.56
N ARG A 424 16.23 15.55 -4.89
CA ARG A 424 15.01 16.03 -4.24
C ARG A 424 14.86 15.40 -2.86
N ILE A 425 15.14 14.11 -2.72
CA ILE A 425 15.10 13.38 -1.45
C ILE A 425 16.07 14.05 -0.45
N GLU A 426 17.33 14.23 -0.82
CA GLU A 426 18.33 14.95 -0.01
C GLU A 426 17.88 16.39 0.32
N THR A 427 17.24 17.10 -0.62
CA THR A 427 16.66 18.44 -0.36
C THR A 427 15.58 18.41 0.73
N ALA A 428 14.78 17.34 0.82
CA ALA A 428 13.76 17.15 1.85
C ALA A 428 14.38 16.79 3.21
N GLU A 429 15.28 15.80 3.22
CA GLU A 429 16.02 15.35 4.42
C GLU A 429 16.80 16.52 5.05
N ASN A 430 17.58 17.27 4.25
CA ASN A 430 18.33 18.43 4.73
C ASN A 430 17.41 19.46 5.40
N ARG A 431 16.23 19.69 4.81
CA ARG A 431 15.26 20.65 5.33
C ARG A 431 14.57 20.17 6.61
N ALA A 432 14.24 18.89 6.70
CA ALA A 432 13.68 18.26 7.88
C ALA A 432 14.66 18.31 9.05
N VAL A 433 15.90 17.82 8.85
CA VAL A 433 16.98 17.87 9.85
C VAL A 433 17.25 19.31 10.31
N THR A 434 17.31 20.27 9.39
CA THR A 434 17.52 21.69 9.74
C THR A 434 16.39 22.29 10.58
N LEU A 435 15.17 21.78 10.44
CA LEU A 435 13.98 22.28 11.12
C LEU A 435 13.51 21.39 12.29
N GLY A 436 14.32 20.40 12.68
CA GLY A 436 14.06 19.54 13.84
C GLY A 436 12.98 18.48 13.63
N CYS A 437 12.63 18.16 12.38
CA CYS A 437 11.72 17.08 12.05
C CYS A 437 12.48 15.76 11.90
N LEU A 438 11.85 14.64 12.29
CA LEU A 438 12.14 13.36 11.63
C LEU A 438 11.50 13.38 10.24
N ASP A 439 12.16 12.84 9.23
CA ASP A 439 11.64 12.72 7.87
C ASP A 439 11.31 11.28 7.46
N ALA A 440 10.36 11.17 6.52
CA ALA A 440 10.14 9.97 5.73
C ALA A 440 9.78 10.39 4.30
N ILE A 441 10.47 9.82 3.31
CA ILE A 441 10.21 10.06 1.89
C ILE A 441 9.70 8.77 1.24
N ALA A 442 8.52 8.86 0.60
CA ALA A 442 7.74 7.72 0.16
C ALA A 442 7.02 7.99 -1.19
N PRO A 443 6.47 6.97 -1.88
CA PRO A 443 5.49 7.21 -2.94
C PRO A 443 4.16 7.69 -2.32
N VAL A 444 3.32 8.39 -3.10
CA VAL A 444 2.02 8.88 -2.58
C VAL A 444 1.05 7.76 -2.16
N ALA A 445 1.23 6.55 -2.71
CA ALA A 445 0.47 5.37 -2.33
C ALA A 445 0.97 4.71 -1.02
N LEU A 446 2.11 5.16 -0.47
CA LEU A 446 2.76 4.61 0.73
C LEU A 446 3.02 3.10 0.65
N ASP A 447 3.14 2.54 -0.56
CA ASP A 447 3.16 1.11 -0.85
C ASP A 447 4.57 0.51 -0.92
N LYS A 448 5.62 1.32 -0.76
CA LYS A 448 7.04 0.91 -0.91
C LYS A 448 7.90 1.53 0.17
N VAL A 449 8.81 0.72 0.73
CA VAL A 449 9.92 1.20 1.57
C VAL A 449 11.10 1.53 0.66
N TYR A 450 11.66 2.73 0.82
CA TYR A 450 12.79 3.21 0.02
C TYR A 450 14.12 2.92 0.70
N ASN A 451 14.96 2.09 0.07
CA ASN A 451 16.36 1.93 0.45
C ASN A 451 17.20 2.96 -0.33
N VAL A 452 17.20 4.21 0.14
CA VAL A 452 17.93 5.32 -0.48
C VAL A 452 19.09 5.71 0.45
N GLN A 453 20.30 5.80 -0.11
CA GLN A 453 21.53 6.11 0.63
C GLN A 453 21.78 7.62 0.68
N THR A 454 20.79 8.39 1.14
CA THR A 454 20.93 9.82 1.44
C THR A 454 20.82 10.03 2.96
N VAL A 455 21.45 11.08 3.46
CA VAL A 455 21.46 11.44 4.88
C VAL A 455 21.31 12.95 4.98
N GLY A 456 20.24 13.39 5.63
CA GLY A 456 19.96 14.81 5.82
C GLY A 456 21.08 15.56 6.55
N ARG A 457 21.53 16.65 5.94
CA ARG A 457 22.55 17.56 6.45
C ARG A 457 21.94 18.91 6.79
N PHE A 458 22.44 19.52 7.86
CA PHE A 458 22.02 20.85 8.28
C PHE A 458 22.41 21.90 7.22
N GLU A 459 21.44 22.67 6.72
CA GLU A 459 21.66 23.74 5.74
C GLU A 459 21.02 25.04 6.19
N LYS A 460 21.84 26.01 6.63
CA LYS A 460 21.41 27.33 7.16
C LYS A 460 20.38 28.07 6.28
N LYS A 461 20.34 27.81 4.96
CA LYS A 461 19.35 28.35 4.01
C LYS A 461 17.90 28.08 4.44
N TRP A 462 17.59 26.95 5.08
CA TRP A 462 16.23 26.61 5.51
C TRP A 462 15.76 27.34 6.77
N LEU A 463 16.66 27.97 7.54
CA LEU A 463 16.28 28.78 8.71
C LEU A 463 15.74 30.16 8.32
N LEU A 464 16.15 30.66 7.14
CA LEU A 464 15.85 31.98 6.60
C LEU A 464 14.64 31.92 5.64
N PRO A 465 13.99 33.07 5.35
CA PRO A 465 13.06 33.14 4.22
C PRO A 465 13.78 32.83 2.91
N LEU A 466 13.19 31.98 2.08
CA LEU A 466 13.62 31.81 0.69
C LEU A 466 13.31 33.11 -0.06
N ARG A 467 14.33 33.72 -0.66
CA ARG A 467 14.25 34.97 -1.42
C ARG A 467 13.58 34.78 -2.78
#